data_AF-A0A7L9BDX3-F1
#
_entry.id   AF-A0A7L9BDX3-F1
#
_cell.length_a   1.000
_cell.length_b   1.000
_cell.length_c   1.000
_cell.angle_alpha   90.00
_cell.angle_beta   90.00
_cell.angle_gamma   90.00
#
_symmetry.space_group_name_H-M   'P 1'
#
loop_
_entity.id
_entity.type
_entity.pdbx_description
1 polymer ?
#
loop_
_entity_poly.entity_id
_entity_poly.type
_entity_poly.pdbx_seq_one_letter_code
_entity_poly.pdbx_strand_id
1 'polypeptide(L)'
;MNSVLEHRRSLFWDIAEETIPSVLAHSPAWVVHRVFEYGSIADIDAVITLYGPEKVKDMLRSSPMKPVTRSMAFLFLEFDPQGYYAV
;
A
#
# COMPACT_ATOMS: atom_id res chain seq x y z
N MET A 1 3.49 -7.45 -15.84
CA MET A 1 2.08 -7.34 -15.42
C MET A 1 1.85 -5.85 -15.24
N ASN A 2 1.13 -5.19 -16.15
CA ASN A 2 0.93 -3.73 -16.06
C ASN A 2 -0.11 -3.46 -14.98
N SER A 3 0.31 -2.90 -13.85
CA SER A 3 -0.61 -2.54 -12.78
C SER A 3 -1.32 -1.22 -13.12
N VAL A 4 -2.61 -1.09 -12.76
CA VAL A 4 -3.32 0.21 -12.86
C VAL A 4 -2.59 1.31 -12.06
N LEU A 5 -1.78 0.92 -11.07
CA LEU A 5 -0.93 1.81 -10.29
C LEU A 5 0.17 2.47 -11.12
N GLU A 6 0.61 1.89 -12.24
CA GLU A 6 1.64 2.47 -13.13
C GLU A 6 1.21 3.83 -13.69
N HIS A 7 -0.10 4.07 -13.80
CA HIS A 7 -0.67 5.31 -14.31
C HIS A 7 -1.10 6.29 -13.20
N ARG A 8 -0.86 5.98 -11.92
CA ARG A 8 -1.28 6.81 -10.79
C ARG A 8 -0.22 7.85 -10.44
N ARG A 9 0.03 8.78 -11.37
CA ARG A 9 1.03 9.86 -11.21
C ARG A 9 0.89 10.62 -9.88
N SER A 10 -0.34 10.88 -9.45
CA SER A 10 -0.64 11.59 -8.21
C SER A 10 -0.28 10.83 -6.93
N LEU A 11 0.04 9.53 -6.98
CA LEU A 11 0.57 8.77 -5.85
C LEU A 11 2.10 8.76 -5.81
N PHE A 12 2.72 8.91 -6.97
CA PHE A 12 4.17 8.79 -7.14
C PHE A 12 4.83 10.12 -7.49
N TRP A 13 4.24 11.24 -7.03
CA TRP A 13 4.58 12.61 -7.44
C TRP A 13 6.04 13.02 -7.24
N ASP A 14 6.75 12.34 -6.34
CA ASP A 14 8.14 12.60 -5.95
C ASP A 14 9.17 11.73 -6.67
N ILE A 15 8.73 10.83 -7.56
CA ILE A 15 9.60 10.05 -8.45
C ILE A 15 9.27 10.33 -9.91
N ALA A 16 10.19 10.04 -10.82
CA ALA A 16 9.96 10.12 -12.26
C ALA A 16 8.94 9.05 -12.71
N GLU A 17 8.14 9.35 -13.73
CA GLU A 17 7.04 8.47 -14.14
C GLU A 17 7.55 7.13 -14.70
N GLU A 18 8.65 7.20 -15.46
CA GLU A 18 9.34 6.04 -16.03
C GLU A 18 9.93 5.09 -14.98
N THR A 19 10.09 5.51 -13.73
CA THR A 19 10.59 4.64 -12.65
C THR A 19 9.47 3.95 -11.87
N ILE A 20 8.20 4.33 -12.06
CA ILE A 20 7.06 3.73 -11.34
C ILE A 20 7.03 2.21 -11.50
N PRO A 21 7.15 1.61 -12.71
CA PRO A 21 7.14 0.16 -12.85
C PRO A 21 8.28 -0.53 -12.07
N SER A 22 9.48 0.08 -12.07
CA SER A 22 10.64 -0.42 -11.33
C SER A 22 10.38 -0.41 -9.82
N VAL A 23 9.80 0.68 -9.30
CA VAL A 23 9.47 0.82 -7.88
C VAL A 23 8.37 -0.16 -7.46
N LEU A 24 7.37 -0.39 -8.31
CA LEU A 24 6.35 -1.43 -8.09
C LEU A 24 6.97 -2.84 -7.99
N ALA A 25 8.00 -3.13 -8.77
CA ALA A 25 8.67 -4.44 -8.75
C ALA A 25 9.66 -4.60 -7.59
N HIS A 26 10.43 -3.56 -7.29
CA HIS A 26 11.63 -3.65 -6.45
C HIS A 26 11.51 -2.95 -5.10
N SER A 27 10.45 -2.17 -4.85
CA SER A 27 10.22 -1.47 -3.59
C SER A 27 8.78 -1.61 -3.09
N PRO A 28 8.21 -2.83 -3.04
CA PRO A 28 6.80 -3.04 -2.78
C PRO A 28 6.35 -2.58 -1.39
N ALA A 29 7.22 -2.63 -0.37
CA ALA A 29 6.87 -2.14 0.97
C ALA A 29 6.58 -0.63 0.95
N TRP A 30 7.44 0.16 0.30
CA TRP A 30 7.23 1.59 0.13
C TRP A 30 5.93 1.88 -0.63
N VAL A 31 5.66 1.13 -1.70
CA VAL A 31 4.43 1.24 -2.49
C VAL A 31 3.20 0.99 -1.62
N VAL A 32 3.20 -0.11 -0.87
CA VAL A 32 2.09 -0.48 0.03
C VAL A 32 1.81 0.64 1.03
N HIS A 33 2.82 1.11 1.76
CA HIS A 33 2.62 2.18 2.75
C HIS A 33 2.07 3.46 2.11
N ARG A 34 2.60 3.82 0.94
CA ARG A 34 2.17 4.99 0.20
C ARG A 34 0.74 4.91 -0.30
N VAL A 35 0.34 3.78 -0.86
CA VAL A 35 -1.03 3.54 -1.32
C VAL A 35 -2.01 3.55 -0.14
N PHE A 36 -1.67 2.90 0.98
CA PHE A 36 -2.54 2.91 2.16
C PHE A 36 -2.61 4.27 2.85
N GLU A 37 -1.63 5.14 2.65
CA GLU A 37 -1.63 6.49 3.22
C GLU A 37 -2.37 7.52 2.36
N TYR A 38 -2.18 7.49 1.03
CA TYR A 38 -2.64 8.55 0.13
C TYR A 38 -3.55 8.06 -1.00
N GLY A 39 -3.69 6.74 -1.17
CA GLY A 39 -4.46 6.11 -2.22
C GLY A 39 -5.96 6.25 -2.04
N SER A 40 -6.67 6.11 -3.14
CA SER A 40 -8.10 5.84 -3.13
C SER A 40 -8.39 4.38 -2.76
N ILE A 41 -9.64 4.06 -2.47
CA ILE A 41 -10.12 2.68 -2.26
C ILE A 41 -9.68 1.76 -3.41
N ALA A 42 -9.85 2.20 -4.65
CA ALA A 42 -9.45 1.43 -5.83
C ALA A 42 -7.93 1.17 -5.90
N ASP A 43 -7.11 2.10 -5.41
CA ASP A 43 -5.66 1.92 -5.37
C ASP A 43 -5.27 0.87 -4.31
N ILE A 44 -5.96 0.87 -3.17
CA ILE A 44 -5.75 -0.12 -2.10
C ILE A 44 -6.14 -1.52 -2.61
N ASP A 45 -7.30 -1.66 -3.25
CA ASP A 45 -7.71 -2.93 -3.85
C ASP A 45 -6.70 -3.40 -4.91
N ALA A 46 -6.19 -2.48 -5.72
CA ALA A 46 -5.16 -2.79 -6.73
C ALA A 46 -3.85 -3.26 -6.09
N VAL A 47 -3.38 -2.64 -5.01
CA VAL A 47 -2.12 -3.04 -4.36
C VAL A 47 -2.25 -4.38 -3.63
N ILE A 48 -3.41 -4.66 -3.04
CA ILE A 48 -3.74 -5.95 -2.44
C ILE A 48 -3.79 -7.04 -3.51
N THR A 49 -4.42 -6.76 -4.66
CA THR A 49 -4.47 -7.70 -5.80
C THR A 49 -3.08 -7.95 -6.37
N LEU A 50 -2.24 -6.91 -6.47
CA LEU A 50 -0.91 -6.98 -7.04
C LEU A 50 0.06 -7.85 -6.24
N TYR A 51 0.08 -7.70 -4.90
CA TYR A 51 1.06 -8.38 -4.06
C TYR A 51 0.50 -9.57 -3.26
N GLY A 52 -0.83 -9.65 -3.11
CA GLY A 52 -1.51 -10.60 -2.26
C GLY A 52 -1.68 -10.09 -0.81
N PRO A 53 -2.80 -10.39 -0.15
CA PRO A 53 -3.18 -9.81 1.13
C PRO A 53 -2.17 -10.09 2.25
N GLU A 54 -1.68 -11.33 2.37
CA GLU A 54 -0.73 -11.71 3.43
C GLU A 54 0.62 -10.99 3.26
N LYS A 55 1.10 -10.88 2.02
CA LYS A 55 2.33 -10.15 1.71
C LYS A 55 2.20 -8.65 2.01
N VAL A 56 1.03 -8.07 1.76
CA VAL A 56 0.72 -6.68 2.14
C VAL A 56 0.72 -6.52 3.67
N LYS A 57 0.12 -7.43 4.43
CA LYS A 57 0.16 -7.41 5.91
C LYS A 57 1.60 -7.44 6.43
N ASP A 58 2.45 -8.29 5.86
CA ASP A 58 3.87 -8.37 6.26
C ASP A 58 4.64 -7.07 5.95
N MET A 59 4.36 -6.43 4.81
CA MET A 59 4.94 -5.13 4.45
C MET A 59 4.45 -3.99 5.35
N LEU A 60 3.18 -4.02 5.74
CA LEU A 60 2.62 -3.07 6.70
C LEU A 60 3.23 -3.26 8.10
N ARG A 61 3.59 -4.49 8.47
CA ARG A 61 4.29 -4.80 9.73
C ARG A 61 5.74 -4.30 9.75
N SER A 62 6.41 -4.24 8.59
CA SER A 62 7.85 -3.95 8.52
C SER A 62 8.22 -2.48 8.75
N SER A 63 7.24 -1.58 8.90
CA SER A 63 7.48 -0.16 9.17
C SER A 63 6.38 0.44 10.05
N PRO A 64 6.68 1.46 10.89
CA PRO A 64 5.66 2.14 11.67
C PRO A 64 4.57 2.73 10.78
N MET A 65 3.32 2.30 11.02
CA MET A 65 2.17 2.82 10.30
C MET A 65 1.70 4.14 10.92
N LYS A 66 1.38 5.10 10.04
CA LYS A 66 0.63 6.29 10.43
C LYS A 66 -0.83 5.91 10.77
N PRO A 67 -1.55 6.74 11.54
CA PRO A 67 -2.93 6.43 11.95
C PRO A 67 -3.88 6.11 10.78
N VAL A 68 -3.75 6.85 9.66
CA VAL A 68 -4.57 6.61 8.46
C VAL A 68 -4.23 5.25 7.82
N THR A 69 -2.95 4.94 7.65
CA THR A 69 -2.49 3.64 7.13
C THR A 69 -3.03 2.49 7.97
N ARG A 70 -3.01 2.63 9.31
CA ARG A 70 -3.55 1.62 10.22
C ARG A 70 -5.06 1.46 10.10
N SER A 71 -5.80 2.57 10.00
CA SER A 71 -7.25 2.55 9.79
C SER A 71 -7.59 1.82 8.50
N MET A 72 -6.88 2.12 7.41
CA MET A 72 -7.07 1.45 6.13
C MET A 72 -6.66 -0.03 6.18
N ALA A 73 -5.56 -0.37 6.87
CA ALA A 73 -5.14 -1.76 7.07
C ALA A 73 -6.19 -2.58 7.82
N PHE A 74 -6.82 -2.01 8.85
CA PHE A 74 -7.92 -2.66 9.55
C PHE A 74 -9.14 -2.83 8.65
N LEU A 75 -9.57 -1.77 7.95
CA LEU A 75 -10.77 -1.79 7.10
C LEU A 75 -10.67 -2.78 5.92
N PHE A 76 -9.50 -2.92 5.31
CA PHE A 76 -9.33 -3.73 4.10
C PHE A 76 -8.76 -5.13 4.34
N LEU A 77 -8.07 -5.35 5.47
CA LEU A 77 -7.33 -6.59 5.73
C LEU A 77 -7.61 -7.18 7.12
N GLU A 78 -8.49 -6.58 7.93
CA GLU A 78 -8.69 -6.91 9.35
C GLU A 78 -7.35 -6.95 10.11
N PHE A 79 -6.41 -6.10 9.70
CA PHE A 79 -5.04 -6.12 10.17
C PHE A 79 -4.75 -4.97 11.13
N ASP A 80 -4.59 -5.30 12.41
CA ASP A 80 -4.19 -4.36 13.45
C ASP A 80 -3.10 -4.96 14.36
N PRO A 81 -1.82 -4.91 13.93
CA PRO A 81 -0.72 -5.57 14.63
C PRO A 81 -0.41 -4.94 15.99
N GLN A 82 -1.00 -3.80 16.32
CA GLN A 82 -0.72 -3.07 17.55
C GLN A 82 -1.94 -3.00 18.48
N GLY A 83 -3.05 -3.64 18.11
CA GLY A 83 -4.25 -3.78 18.96
C GLY A 83 -4.98 -2.48 19.29
N TYR A 84 -4.92 -1.48 18.41
CA TYR A 84 -5.66 -0.22 18.57
C TYR A 84 -7.17 -0.34 18.40
N TYR A 85 -7.63 -1.36 17.67
CA TYR A 85 -9.03 -1.61 17.34
C TYR A 85 -9.55 -2.93 17.92
N ALA A 86 -8.76 -3.61 18.75
CA ALA A 86 -9.23 -4.77 19.51
C ALA A 86 -10.27 -4.30 20.54
N VAL A 87 -11.50 -4.81 20.42
CA VAL A 87 -12.63 -4.58 21.34
C VAL A 87 -12.74 -5.74 22.32
#